data_AF-A0A7C9D0F1-F1
#
_entry.id   AF-A0A7C9D0F1-F1
#
_cell.length_a   1.000
_cell.length_b   1.000
_cell.length_c   1.000
_cell.angle_alpha   90.00
_cell.angle_beta   90.00
_cell.angle_gamma   90.00
#
_symmetry.space_group_name_H-M   'P 1'
#
loop_
_entity.id
_entity.type
_entity.pdbx_description
1 polymer ?
#
loop_
_entity_poly.entity_id
_entity_poly.type
_entity_poly.pdbx_seq_one_letter_code
_entity_poly.pdbx_strand_id
1 'polypeptide(L)'
;MMLRGMGFDNNTVIYLASGKLYKEQKHLAPLLEMFPLLYTKESLATPEELSYFKGYSSRLAALDYIVCLLSEVFLTTQGGNFPHFLMGHRRYLYGGHAKTIKPNKQKLVLLFHNMTIR
;
A
#
# COMPACT_ATOMS: atom_id res chain seq x y z
N MET A 1 -11.30 0.20 -8.38
CA MET A 1 -12.02 1.43 -8.74
C MET A 1 -12.08 2.53 -7.66
N MET A 2 -11.43 2.41 -6.49
CA MET A 2 -11.41 3.51 -5.50
C MET A 2 -10.32 4.56 -5.76
N LEU A 3 -9.07 4.14 -5.97
CA LEU A 3 -7.95 5.07 -6.21
C LEU A 3 -8.19 5.95 -7.45
N ARG A 4 -8.68 5.36 -8.55
CA ARG A 4 -9.11 6.11 -9.74
C ARG A 4 -10.19 7.15 -9.42
N GLY A 5 -11.19 6.79 -8.62
CA GLY A 5 -12.23 7.73 -8.18
C GLY A 5 -11.73 8.85 -7.25
N MET A 6 -10.55 8.69 -6.64
CA MET A 6 -9.88 9.74 -5.84
C MET A 6 -8.97 10.65 -6.68
N GLY A 7 -8.89 10.43 -8.00
CA GLY A 7 -8.09 11.24 -8.92
C GLY A 7 -6.68 10.72 -9.17
N PHE A 8 -6.31 9.54 -8.64
CA PHE A 8 -5.05 8.90 -9.04
C PHE A 8 -5.17 8.33 -10.46
N ASP A 9 -4.07 8.35 -11.20
CA ASP A 9 -4.02 7.94 -12.61
C ASP A 9 -2.90 6.92 -12.88
N ASN A 10 -2.70 6.58 -14.16
CA ASN A 10 -1.66 5.64 -14.60
C ASN A 10 -0.23 6.17 -14.40
N ASN A 11 -0.04 7.46 -14.17
CA ASN A 11 1.27 8.06 -13.87
C ASN A 11 1.57 8.07 -12.37
N THR A 12 0.60 7.66 -11.54
CA THR A 12 0.79 7.53 -10.10
C THR A 12 1.71 6.34 -9.78
N VAL A 13 2.83 6.62 -9.12
CA VAL A 13 3.73 5.59 -8.59
C VAL A 13 3.09 4.94 -7.36
N ILE A 14 2.93 3.62 -7.40
CA ILE A 14 2.40 2.83 -6.29
C ILE A 14 3.52 1.98 -5.69
N TYR A 15 3.75 2.15 -4.40
CA TYR A 15 4.52 1.19 -3.61
C TYR A 15 3.58 0.23 -2.88
N LEU A 16 3.73 -1.07 -3.11
CA LEU A 16 2.94 -2.12 -2.48
C LEU A 16 3.72 -2.75 -1.32
N ALA A 17 3.44 -2.27 -0.11
CA ALA A 17 3.90 -2.88 1.14
C ALA A 17 3.03 -4.11 1.48
N SER A 18 3.47 -5.30 1.08
CA SER A 18 2.79 -6.54 1.43
C SER A 18 3.74 -7.69 1.76
N GLY A 19 3.21 -8.67 2.49
CA GLY A 19 3.79 -10.02 2.51
C GLY A 19 3.48 -10.78 1.22
N LYS A 20 3.71 -12.09 1.23
CA LYS A 20 3.42 -12.97 0.10
C LYS A 20 1.92 -12.97 -0.23
N LEU A 21 1.58 -12.56 -1.45
CA LEU A 21 0.20 -12.51 -1.93
C LEU A 21 -0.25 -13.87 -2.45
N TYR A 22 -1.49 -14.25 -2.13
CA TYR A 22 -2.13 -15.44 -2.71
C TYR A 22 -2.43 -15.19 -4.19
N LYS A 23 -1.99 -16.09 -5.08
CA LYS A 23 -2.21 -16.01 -6.54
C LYS A 23 -1.96 -14.60 -7.09
N GLU A 24 -0.79 -14.05 -6.75
CA GLU A 24 -0.40 -12.67 -7.01
C GLU A 24 -0.68 -12.21 -8.45
N GLN A 25 -0.29 -13.00 -9.45
CA GLN A 25 -0.48 -12.67 -10.87
C GLN A 25 -1.96 -12.43 -11.20
N LYS A 26 -2.85 -13.24 -10.64
CA LYS A 26 -4.30 -13.12 -10.86
C LYS A 26 -4.89 -11.92 -10.12
N HIS A 27 -4.48 -11.69 -8.88
CA HIS A 27 -5.10 -10.68 -8.02
C HIS A 27 -4.49 -9.27 -8.18
N LEU A 28 -3.25 -9.16 -8.66
CA LEU A 28 -2.62 -7.89 -8.99
C LEU A 28 -2.87 -7.43 -10.43
N ALA A 29 -3.23 -8.33 -11.36
CA ALA A 29 -3.46 -7.95 -12.76
C ALA A 29 -4.37 -6.72 -12.94
N PRO A 30 -5.55 -6.62 -12.27
CA PRO A 30 -6.38 -5.43 -12.42
C PRO A 30 -5.74 -4.15 -11.84
N LEU A 31 -4.93 -4.28 -10.78
CA LEU A 31 -4.22 -3.15 -10.19
C LEU A 31 -3.13 -2.65 -11.14
N LEU A 32 -2.35 -3.55 -11.72
CA LEU A 32 -1.29 -3.25 -12.68
C LEU A 32 -1.82 -2.63 -13.97
N GLU A 33 -2.96 -3.11 -14.47
CA GLU A 33 -3.62 -2.52 -15.65
C GLU A 33 -4.01 -1.05 -15.39
N MET A 34 -4.50 -0.75 -14.18
CA MET A 34 -4.86 0.61 -13.81
C MET A 34 -3.65 1.48 -13.42
N PHE A 35 -2.59 0.88 -12.86
CA PHE A 35 -1.44 1.57 -12.27
C PHE A 35 -0.16 0.80 -12.63
N PRO A 36 0.42 1.05 -13.82
CA PRO A 36 1.56 0.28 -14.32
C PRO A 36 2.85 0.53 -13.54
N LEU A 37 2.97 1.68 -12.85
CA LEU A 37 4.13 2.05 -12.04
C LEU A 37 4.03 1.47 -10.62
N LEU A 38 4.02 0.14 -10.52
CA LEU A 38 3.91 -0.58 -9.24
C LEU A 38 5.26 -1.16 -8.83
N TYR A 39 5.67 -0.84 -7.61
CA TYR A 39 6.93 -1.26 -7.01
C TYR A 39 6.71 -1.96 -5.67
N THR A 40 7.60 -2.89 -5.35
CA THR A 40 7.73 -3.55 -4.04
C THR A 40 9.17 -3.42 -3.54
N LYS A 41 9.44 -3.78 -2.29
CA LYS A 41 10.82 -3.83 -1.77
C LYS A 41 11.75 -4.68 -2.64
N GLU A 42 11.23 -5.76 -3.24
CA GLU A 42 11.97 -6.64 -4.15
C GLU A 42 12.34 -5.95 -5.47
N SER A 43 11.59 -4.93 -5.88
CA SER A 43 11.90 -4.13 -7.08
C SER A 43 12.78 -2.91 -6.79
N LEU A 44 12.85 -2.46 -5.53
CA LEU A 44 13.61 -1.26 -5.14
C LEU A 44 15.05 -1.55 -4.73
N ALA A 45 15.36 -2.77 -4.31
CA ALA A 45 16.67 -3.16 -3.80
C ALA A 45 17.16 -4.43 -4.50
N THR A 46 18.48 -4.57 -4.63
CA THR A 46 19.06 -5.76 -5.25
C THR A 46 18.90 -6.99 -4.34
N PRO A 47 18.97 -8.22 -4.89
CA PRO A 47 18.95 -9.43 -4.07
C PRO A 47 20.05 -9.46 -2.99
N GLU A 48 21.20 -8.84 -3.25
CA GLU A 48 22.32 -8.70 -2.32
C GLU A 48 21.98 -7.73 -1.20
N GLU A 49 21.40 -6.56 -1.50
CA GLU A 49 20.94 -5.60 -0.48
C GLU A 49 19.84 -6.19 0.39
N LEU A 50 18.90 -6.94 -0.20
CA LEU A 50 17.83 -7.61 0.54
C LEU A 50 18.33 -8.79 1.37
N SER A 51 19.49 -9.37 1.04
CA SER A 51 20.05 -10.52 1.75
C SER A 51 20.32 -10.24 3.23
N TYR A 52 20.70 -9.00 3.57
CA TYR A 52 20.93 -8.56 4.96
C TYR A 52 19.66 -8.59 5.83
N PHE A 53 18.49 -8.56 5.19
CA PHE A 53 17.19 -8.55 5.86
C PHE A 53 16.51 -9.94 5.82
N LYS A 54 16.99 -10.86 4.97
CA LYS A 54 16.42 -12.23 4.86
C LYS A 54 16.47 -12.94 6.21
N GLY A 55 15.40 -13.67 6.53
CA GLY A 55 15.24 -14.36 7.81
C GLY A 55 14.74 -13.48 8.97
N TYR A 56 14.70 -12.16 8.80
CA TYR A 56 14.23 -11.22 9.82
C TYR A 56 13.00 -10.44 9.35
N SER A 57 11.81 -11.00 9.59
CA SER A 57 10.53 -10.41 9.14
C SER A 57 10.35 -8.96 9.58
N SER A 58 10.67 -8.62 10.83
CA SER A 58 10.57 -7.25 11.33
C SER A 58 11.53 -6.27 10.65
N ARG A 59 12.73 -6.74 10.24
CA ARG A 59 13.70 -5.89 9.53
C ARG A 59 13.28 -5.67 8.08
N LEU A 60 12.76 -6.70 7.41
CA LEU A 60 12.14 -6.55 6.09
C LEU A 60 10.94 -5.59 6.13
N ALA A 61 10.10 -5.70 7.15
CA ALA A 61 8.98 -4.80 7.35
C ALA A 61 9.42 -3.35 7.62
N ALA A 62 10.64 -3.12 8.14
CA ALA A 62 11.17 -1.78 8.31
C ALA A 62 11.44 -1.07 6.97
N LEU A 63 11.79 -1.82 5.91
CA LEU A 63 11.91 -1.27 4.55
C LEU A 63 10.56 -0.77 4.05
N ASP A 64 9.53 -1.61 4.16
CA ASP A 64 8.15 -1.24 3.85
C ASP A 64 7.71 -0.01 4.67
N TYR A 65 8.08 0.04 5.95
CA TYR A 65 7.74 1.14 6.85
C TYR A 65 8.33 2.48 6.40
N ILE A 66 9.62 2.53 6.03
CA ILE A 66 10.28 3.77 5.62
C ILE A 66 9.65 4.32 4.32
N VAL A 67 9.42 3.46 3.33
CA VAL A 67 8.80 3.90 2.07
C VAL A 67 7.38 4.44 2.32
N CYS A 68 6.58 3.74 3.13
CA CYS A 68 5.24 4.23 3.49
C CYS A 68 5.25 5.46 4.42
N LEU A 69 6.32 5.68 5.19
CA LEU A 69 6.47 6.85 6.04
C LEU A 69 6.71 8.10 5.19
N LEU A 70 7.56 7.97 4.18
CA LEU A 70 7.98 9.07 3.31
C LEU A 70 7.05 9.31 2.12
N SER A 71 6.10 8.41 1.86
CA SER A 71 5.15 8.57 0.75
C SER A 71 4.22 9.77 0.95
N GLU A 72 3.85 10.46 -0.12
CA GLU A 72 2.92 11.59 -0.07
C GLU A 72 1.54 11.16 0.45
N VAL A 73 1.09 9.98 0.02
CA VAL A 73 -0.16 9.36 0.42
C VAL A 73 0.11 7.95 0.95
N PHE A 74 -0.45 7.64 2.11
CA PHE A 74 -0.43 6.28 2.67
C PHE A 74 -1.84 5.69 2.66
N LEU A 75 -2.00 4.50 2.08
CA LEU A 75 -3.27 3.77 2.08
C LEU A 75 -3.12 2.45 2.83
N THR A 76 -3.97 2.22 3.83
CA THR A 76 -3.98 0.95 4.56
C THR A 76 -5.21 0.11 4.22
N THR A 77 -4.98 -1.17 3.88
CA THR A 77 -6.04 -2.15 3.60
C THR A 77 -6.37 -3.03 4.80
N GLN A 78 -5.50 -3.11 5.82
CA GLN A 78 -5.67 -3.95 7.00
C GLN A 78 -5.48 -3.16 8.30
N GLY A 79 -6.00 -3.70 9.40
CA GLY A 79 -5.69 -3.18 10.73
C GLY A 79 -4.33 -3.69 11.21
N GLY A 80 -4.05 -3.49 12.50
CA GLY A 80 -2.86 -4.01 13.16
C GLY A 80 -1.80 -2.95 13.44
N ASN A 81 -0.66 -3.42 13.96
CA ASN A 81 0.37 -2.55 14.53
C ASN A 81 1.08 -1.69 13.49
N PHE A 82 1.37 -2.25 12.30
CA PHE A 82 2.07 -1.54 11.25
C PHE A 82 1.39 -0.22 10.85
N PRO A 83 0.12 -0.21 10.38
CA PRO A 83 -0.54 1.04 10.04
C PRO A 83 -0.77 1.91 11.28
N HIS A 84 -0.99 1.33 12.46
CA HIS A 84 -1.20 2.11 13.69
C HIS A 84 0.02 2.98 14.04
N PHE A 85 1.21 2.37 14.12
CA PHE A 85 2.45 3.09 14.37
C PHE A 85 2.79 4.06 13.25
N LEU A 86 2.60 3.66 12.00
CA LEU A 86 2.95 4.49 10.84
C LEU A 86 2.09 5.75 10.77
N MET A 87 0.78 5.66 11.03
CA MET A 87 -0.11 6.82 11.03
C MET A 87 0.29 7.85 12.10
N GLY A 88 0.63 7.37 13.31
CA GLY A 88 1.11 8.23 14.38
C GLY A 88 2.42 8.93 14.01
N HIS A 89 3.37 8.17 13.45
CA HIS A 89 4.66 8.69 13.03
C HIS A 89 4.53 9.72 11.88
N ARG A 90 3.71 9.42 10.86
CA ARG A 90 3.37 10.37 9.78
C ARG A 90 2.70 11.64 10.33
N ARG A 91 1.77 11.52 11.28
CA ARG A 91 1.13 12.68 11.92
C ARG A 91 2.17 13.53 12.64
N TYR A 92 3.09 12.91 13.39
CA TYR A 92 4.14 13.62 14.12
C TYR A 92 5.12 14.34 13.18
N LEU A 93 5.70 13.65 12.21
CA LEU A 93 6.73 14.23 11.32
C LEU A 93 6.20 15.36 10.43
N TYR A 94 4.97 15.25 9.94
CA TYR A 94 4.41 16.20 8.97
C TYR A 94 3.45 17.22 9.61
N GLY A 95 3.54 17.46 10.93
CA GLY A 95 2.67 18.42 11.62
C GLY A 95 1.17 18.10 11.50
N GLY A 96 0.85 16.85 11.19
CA GLY A 96 -0.50 16.38 10.97
C GLY A 96 -1.03 16.49 9.53
N HIS A 97 -0.25 17.00 8.59
CA HIS A 97 -0.69 17.21 7.20
C HIS A 97 -0.46 15.99 6.28
N ALA A 98 0.16 14.92 6.78
CA ALA A 98 0.38 13.71 5.99
C ALA A 98 -0.93 13.03 5.58
N LYS A 99 -1.13 12.85 4.27
CA LYS A 99 -2.34 12.22 3.75
C LYS A 99 -2.34 10.73 4.06
N THR A 100 -3.38 10.27 4.73
CA THR A 100 -3.61 8.87 5.09
C THR A 100 -5.03 8.47 4.72
N ILE A 101 -5.18 7.39 3.96
CA ILE A 101 -6.46 6.85 3.50
C ILE A 101 -6.71 5.53 4.19
N LYS A 102 -7.80 5.46 4.97
CA LYS A 102 -8.28 4.23 5.62
C LYS A 102 -9.72 3.97 5.16
N PRO A 103 -9.91 3.14 4.12
CA PRO A 103 -11.25 2.89 3.60
C PRO A 103 -12.12 2.15 4.62
N ASN A 104 -13.41 2.54 4.71
CA ASN A 104 -14.38 1.78 5.48
C ASN A 104 -14.78 0.54 4.69
N LYS A 105 -14.18 -0.61 5.02
CA LYS A 105 -14.40 -1.87 4.31
C LYS A 105 -15.85 -2.32 4.34
N GLN A 106 -16.56 -2.14 5.47
CA GLN A 106 -17.97 -2.53 5.59
C GLN A 106 -18.85 -1.76 4.60
N LYS A 107 -18.64 -0.44 4.49
CA LYS A 107 -19.35 0.39 3.51
C LYS A 107 -18.96 0.05 2.08
N LEU A 108 -17.66 -0.18 1.82
CA LEU A 108 -17.20 -0.57 0.48
C LEU A 108 -17.80 -1.89 0.01
N VAL A 109 -17.94 -2.89 0.89
CA VAL A 109 -18.57 -4.16 0.54
C VAL A 109 -20.01 -3.95 0.08
N LEU A 110 -20.79 -3.11 0.76
CA LEU A 110 -22.16 -2.79 0.35
C LEU A 110 -22.20 -2.09 -1.01
N LEU A 111 -21.28 -1.14 -1.25
CA LEU A 111 -21.19 -0.42 -2.52
C LEU A 111 -20.81 -1.35 -3.69
N PHE A 112 -19.87 -2.27 -3.48
CA PHE A 112 -19.42 -3.19 -4.53
C PHE A 112 -20.33 -4.40 -4.71
N HIS A 113 -21.17 -4.74 -3.73
CA HIS A 113 -22.17 -5.80 -3.86
C HIS A 113 -23.42 -5.33 -4.61
N ASN A 114 -23.72 -4.03 -4.58
CA ASN A 114 -24.86 -3.47 -5.30
C ASN A 114 -24.58 -3.37 -6.82
N MET A 115 -24.88 -4.46 -7.53
CA MET A 115 -24.71 -4.60 -8.99
C MET A 115 -25.69 -3.74 -9.82
N THR A 116 -26.61 -3.01 -9.17
CA THR A 116 -27.61 -2.14 -9.82
C THR A 116 -27.09 -0.72 -10.08
N ILE A 117 -25.95 -0.34 -9.50
CA ILE A 117 -25.26 0.91 -9.82
C ILE A 117 -24.33 0.62 -11.00
N ARG A 118 -24.84 0.83 -12.21
CA ARG A 118 -24.07 0.85 -13.46
C ARG A 118 -23.97 2.28 -13.97
#